data_AF-A0A7W8DP60-F1
#
_entry.id   AF-A0A7W8DP60-F1
#
_cell.length_a   1.000
_cell.length_b   1.000
_cell.length_c   1.000
_cell.angle_alpha   90.00
_cell.angle_beta   90.00
_cell.angle_gamma   90.00
#
_symmetry.space_group_name_H-M   'P 1'
#
loop_
_entity.id
_entity.type
_entity.pdbx_description
1 polymer ?
#
loop_
_entity_poly.entity_id
_entity_poly.type
_entity_poly.pdbx_seq_one_letter_code
_entity_poly.pdbx_strand_id
1 'polypeptide(L)'
;MSDYKPKSPRIEQYLANAERLLNSSQRLHAETLIQRSPVPIPEDPAEQFALTVENLFHADEIVELKAARPKFGASKTVPSGPDLRRRAEDWIQIAQSGSLEAILGEHQGAFMRINPVKGTGPGSGAQGVTKDSDIARFDHLLIEHDAFPLAVQVSLLAALALPICVIVASGGNSIHGWVKLSASNAEEYTHKAQEIHKTLRLYFGFDPSTGNPSRLSRVPGIWRREAGQPAQRQRLLYLNPTPDFNPIAEH
;
A
#
# COMPACT_ATOMS: atom_id res chain seq x y z
N MET A 1 26.50 -5.84 -6.56
CA MET A 1 25.65 -5.96 -5.35
C MET A 1 25.74 -4.63 -4.61
N SER A 2 24.60 -4.04 -4.25
CA SER A 2 24.51 -2.72 -3.60
C SER A 2 25.26 -2.69 -2.26
N ASP A 3 25.89 -1.54 -1.93
CA ASP A 3 26.52 -1.22 -0.62
C ASP A 3 25.54 -1.16 0.57
N TYR A 4 24.42 -1.89 0.50
CA TYR A 4 23.42 -1.93 1.54
C TYR A 4 24.01 -2.56 2.80
N LYS A 5 24.04 -1.80 3.90
CA LYS A 5 24.43 -2.27 5.23
C LYS A 5 23.18 -2.41 6.11
N PRO A 6 22.84 -3.63 6.59
CA PRO A 6 21.76 -3.83 7.53
C PRO A 6 21.91 -2.93 8.77
N LYS A 7 20.80 -2.33 9.22
CA LYS A 7 20.81 -1.39 10.35
C LYS A 7 20.93 -2.08 11.73
N SER A 8 20.76 -3.40 11.79
CA SER A 8 20.90 -4.21 13.00
C SER A 8 21.12 -5.68 12.67
N PRO A 9 21.66 -6.49 13.60
CA PRO A 9 21.80 -7.94 13.43
C PRO A 9 20.48 -8.64 13.13
N ARG A 10 19.36 -8.11 13.66
CA ARG A 10 18.03 -8.66 13.41
C ARG A 10 17.59 -8.43 11.96
N ILE A 11 17.86 -7.25 11.40
CA ILE A 11 17.57 -6.96 9.99
C ILE A 11 18.45 -7.80 9.07
N GLU A 12 19.71 -8.03 9.44
CA GLU A 12 20.61 -8.92 8.70
C GLU A 12 20.07 -10.35 8.64
N GLN A 13 19.59 -10.89 9.76
CA GLN A 13 18.95 -12.21 9.80
C GLN A 13 17.68 -12.28 8.92
N TYR A 14 16.84 -11.25 8.98
CA TYR A 14 15.64 -11.18 8.15
C TYR A 14 15.96 -11.08 6.66
N LEU A 15 16.99 -10.31 6.30
CA LEU A 15 17.47 -10.23 4.93
C LEU A 15 18.00 -11.59 4.48
N ALA A 16 18.82 -12.28 5.29
CA ALA A 16 19.30 -13.61 4.99
C ALA A 16 18.17 -14.64 4.78
N ASN A 17 17.07 -14.52 5.52
CA ASN A 17 15.89 -15.36 5.31
C ASN A 17 15.19 -15.06 3.99
N ALA A 18 15.01 -13.79 3.65
CA ALA A 18 14.45 -13.39 2.35
C ALA A 18 15.35 -13.87 1.20
N GLU A 19 16.66 -13.70 1.33
CA GLU A 19 17.65 -14.14 0.34
C GLU A 19 17.62 -15.66 0.09
N ARG A 20 17.43 -16.44 1.15
CA ARG A 20 17.27 -17.89 1.06
C ARG A 20 15.98 -18.27 0.32
N LEU A 21 14.88 -17.57 0.60
CA LEU A 21 13.61 -17.80 -0.11
C LEU A 21 13.74 -17.45 -1.60
N LEU A 22 14.42 -16.36 -1.93
CA LEU A 22 14.58 -15.86 -3.30
C LEU A 22 15.67 -16.57 -4.12
N ASN A 23 16.27 -17.63 -3.56
CA ASN A 23 17.32 -18.43 -4.19
C ASN A 23 18.51 -17.59 -4.74
N SER A 24 18.84 -16.49 -4.06
CA SER A 24 19.96 -15.54 -4.25
C SER A 24 20.23 -14.93 -5.65
N SER A 25 19.81 -15.55 -6.76
CA SER A 25 20.36 -15.30 -8.10
C SER A 25 19.46 -14.45 -9.01
N GLN A 26 18.14 -14.43 -8.79
CA GLN A 26 17.22 -13.62 -9.60
C GLN A 26 16.47 -12.61 -8.74
N ARG A 27 16.77 -11.32 -8.96
CA ARG A 27 16.00 -10.21 -8.39
C ARG A 27 14.98 -9.73 -9.40
N LEU A 28 13.76 -9.54 -8.93
CA LEU A 28 12.73 -8.86 -9.70
C LEU A 28 12.86 -7.36 -9.53
N HIS A 29 12.58 -6.67 -10.62
CA HIS A 29 12.42 -5.23 -10.64
C HIS A 29 10.93 -4.88 -10.70
N ALA A 30 10.60 -3.63 -10.36
CA ALA A 30 9.24 -3.12 -10.43
C ALA A 30 8.57 -3.39 -11.79
N GLU A 31 9.34 -3.33 -12.87
CA GLU A 31 8.87 -3.59 -14.24
C GLU A 31 8.36 -5.02 -14.44
N THR A 32 8.98 -6.02 -13.78
CA THR A 32 8.51 -7.40 -13.86
C THR A 32 7.13 -7.55 -13.23
N LEU A 33 6.87 -6.88 -12.11
CA LEU A 33 5.54 -6.91 -11.49
C LEU A 33 4.50 -6.27 -12.40
N ILE A 34 4.85 -5.17 -13.07
CA ILE A 34 3.95 -4.47 -14.00
C ILE A 34 3.58 -5.37 -15.16
N GLN A 35 4.56 -6.04 -15.77
CA GLN A 35 4.36 -6.99 -16.86
C GLN A 35 3.55 -8.23 -16.44
N ARG A 36 3.64 -8.62 -15.17
CA ARG A 36 2.90 -9.76 -14.62
C ARG A 36 1.52 -9.40 -14.08
N SER A 37 1.20 -8.11 -14.01
CA SER A 37 -0.10 -7.63 -13.53
C SER A 37 -1.22 -8.15 -14.44
N PRO A 38 -2.20 -8.93 -13.92
CA PRO A 38 -3.33 -9.40 -14.72
C PRO A 38 -4.17 -8.27 -15.30
N VAL A 39 -4.25 -7.15 -14.58
CA VAL A 39 -4.82 -5.90 -15.10
C VAL A 39 -3.69 -5.03 -15.64
N PRO A 40 -3.71 -4.63 -16.94
CA PRO A 40 -2.69 -3.76 -17.51
C PRO A 40 -2.60 -2.43 -16.76
N ILE A 41 -1.39 -2.05 -16.34
CA ILE A 41 -1.16 -0.82 -15.60
C ILE A 41 -0.80 0.30 -16.59
N PRO A 42 -1.57 1.40 -16.64
CA PRO A 42 -1.29 2.51 -17.53
C PRO A 42 -0.01 3.25 -17.14
N GLU A 43 0.69 3.79 -18.14
CA GLU A 43 1.85 4.65 -17.92
C GLU A 43 1.45 5.99 -17.31
N ASP A 44 0.26 6.51 -17.67
CA ASP A 44 -0.27 7.74 -17.08
C ASP A 44 -0.58 7.50 -15.60
N PRO A 45 0.14 8.17 -14.69
CA PRO A 45 -0.11 8.01 -13.27
C PRO A 45 -1.51 8.48 -12.85
N ALA A 46 -2.11 9.44 -13.57
CA ALA A 46 -3.47 9.90 -13.25
C ALA A 46 -4.50 8.76 -13.36
N GLU A 47 -4.25 7.79 -14.26
CA GLU A 47 -5.12 6.64 -14.48
C GLU A 47 -4.88 5.49 -13.48
N GLN A 48 -3.69 5.41 -12.86
CA GLN A 48 -3.35 4.30 -11.94
C GLN A 48 -4.22 4.29 -10.68
N PHE A 49 -4.57 5.46 -10.14
CA PHE A 49 -5.50 5.55 -9.01
C PHE A 49 -6.91 5.10 -9.40
N ALA A 50 -7.44 5.61 -10.51
CA ALA A 50 -8.77 5.24 -11.01
C ALA A 50 -8.87 3.72 -11.22
N LEU A 51 -7.87 3.13 -11.89
CA LEU A 51 -7.78 1.69 -12.12
C LEU A 51 -7.81 0.90 -10.81
N THR A 52 -7.08 1.36 -9.79
CA THR A 52 -7.07 0.72 -8.46
C THR A 52 -8.45 0.76 -7.80
N VAL A 53 -9.11 1.92 -7.83
CA VAL A 53 -10.42 2.10 -7.20
C VAL A 53 -11.50 1.28 -7.91
N GLU A 54 -11.54 1.35 -9.24
CA GLU A 54 -12.50 0.63 -10.09
C GLU A 54 -12.45 -0.88 -9.89
N ASN A 55 -11.26 -1.44 -9.66
CA ASN A 55 -11.07 -2.88 -9.56
C ASN A 55 -11.27 -3.45 -8.15
N LEU A 56 -11.20 -2.62 -7.10
CA LEU A 56 -11.15 -3.10 -5.70
C LEU A 56 -12.32 -2.62 -4.84
N PHE A 57 -13.05 -1.62 -5.29
CA PHE A 57 -14.17 -1.04 -4.56
C PHE A 57 -15.44 -1.09 -5.42
N HIS A 58 -16.59 -1.26 -4.76
CA HIS A 58 -17.87 -1.06 -5.43
C HIS A 58 -18.12 0.43 -5.66
N ALA A 59 -18.80 0.77 -6.74
CA ALA A 59 -19.01 2.16 -7.18
C ALA A 59 -19.59 3.08 -6.08
N ASP A 60 -20.49 2.54 -5.24
CA ASP A 60 -21.18 3.24 -4.17
C ASP A 60 -20.44 3.26 -2.83
N GLU A 61 -19.36 2.49 -2.69
CA GLU A 61 -18.56 2.47 -1.48
C GLU A 61 -17.77 3.76 -1.30
N ILE A 62 -17.55 4.14 -0.04
CA ILE A 62 -16.82 5.35 0.29
C ILE A 62 -15.33 5.05 0.42
N VAL A 63 -14.53 5.68 -0.45
CA VAL A 63 -13.07 5.63 -0.39
C VAL A 63 -12.56 6.91 0.26
N GLU A 64 -11.62 6.75 1.20
CA GLU A 64 -11.00 7.85 1.91
C GLU A 64 -9.57 8.08 1.41
N LEU A 65 -9.29 9.34 1.05
CA LEU A 65 -7.95 9.85 0.80
C LEU A 65 -7.51 10.81 1.91
N LYS A 66 -6.20 10.90 2.13
CA LYS A 66 -5.58 11.86 3.05
C LYS A 66 -4.28 12.39 2.48
N ALA A 67 -4.11 13.71 2.48
CA ALA A 67 -2.87 14.34 2.05
C ALA A 67 -1.71 14.01 3.00
N ALA A 68 -0.51 13.86 2.44
CA ALA A 68 0.73 13.79 3.21
C ALA A 68 1.32 15.21 3.32
N ARG A 69 1.66 15.63 4.54
CA ARG A 69 2.27 16.95 4.82
C ARG A 69 3.49 16.79 5.71
N PRO A 70 4.43 17.76 5.73
CA PRO A 70 5.57 17.73 6.63
C PRO A 70 5.12 17.56 8.08
N LYS A 71 5.75 16.63 8.79
CA LYS A 71 5.61 16.58 10.24
C LYS A 71 6.42 17.72 10.84
N PHE A 72 5.81 18.50 11.73
CA PHE A 72 6.51 19.59 12.41
C PHE A 72 7.80 19.10 13.06
N GLY A 73 8.92 19.76 12.77
CA GLY A 73 10.25 19.41 13.30
C GLY A 73 10.87 18.13 12.74
N ALA A 74 10.36 17.55 11.65
CA ALA A 74 10.94 16.36 11.02
C ALA A 74 10.99 16.49 9.49
N SER A 75 11.95 15.78 8.88
CA SER A 75 12.05 15.67 7.41
C SER A 75 10.98 14.78 6.79
N LYS A 76 10.33 13.94 7.61
CA LYS A 76 9.32 12.98 7.16
C LYS A 76 7.96 13.63 6.97
N THR A 77 7.20 13.11 6.01
CA THR A 77 5.79 13.44 5.81
C THR A 77 4.88 12.49 6.57
N VAL A 78 3.76 13.01 7.06
CA VAL A 78 2.71 12.24 7.75
C VAL A 78 1.34 12.53 7.15
N PRO A 79 0.39 11.60 7.24
CA PRO A 79 -1.00 11.88 6.89
C PRO A 79 -1.54 13.01 7.77
N SER A 80 -1.99 14.12 7.19
CA SER A 80 -2.42 15.31 7.93
C SER A 80 -3.42 16.16 7.13
N GLY A 81 -4.28 16.87 7.84
CA GLY A 81 -5.41 17.60 7.27
C GLY A 81 -6.71 16.77 7.29
N PRO A 82 -7.78 17.26 6.64
CA PRO A 82 -9.08 16.58 6.63
C PRO A 82 -9.01 15.24 5.89
N ASP A 83 -9.85 14.31 6.32
CA ASP A 83 -10.11 13.08 5.57
C ASP A 83 -11.05 13.41 4.40
N LEU A 84 -10.65 13.05 3.18
CA LEU A 84 -11.41 13.30 1.96
C LEU A 84 -12.16 12.03 1.62
N ARG A 85 -13.48 12.04 1.79
CA ARG A 85 -14.36 10.87 1.58
C ARG A 85 -15.33 11.13 0.44
N ARG A 86 -15.34 10.25 -0.55
CA ARG A 86 -16.28 10.26 -1.69
C ARG A 86 -16.59 8.85 -2.11
N ARG A 87 -17.64 8.67 -2.92
CA ARG A 87 -17.91 7.38 -3.54
C ARG A 87 -16.77 6.99 -4.47
N ALA A 88 -16.56 5.70 -4.67
CA ALA A 88 -15.55 5.18 -5.59
C ALA A 88 -15.75 5.75 -7.01
N GLU A 89 -17.00 5.81 -7.48
CA GLU A 89 -17.35 6.38 -8.79
C GLU A 89 -16.97 7.86 -8.92
N ASP A 90 -17.17 8.66 -7.87
CA ASP A 90 -16.80 10.08 -7.86
C ASP A 90 -15.27 10.24 -7.95
N TRP A 91 -14.53 9.39 -7.22
CA TRP A 91 -13.09 9.40 -7.24
C TRP A 91 -12.50 9.03 -8.60
N ILE A 92 -13.11 8.06 -9.28
CA ILE A 92 -12.74 7.68 -10.65
C ILE A 92 -12.92 8.87 -11.60
N GLN A 93 -14.09 9.53 -11.55
CA GLN A 93 -14.36 10.72 -12.38
C GLN A 93 -13.37 11.86 -12.11
N ILE A 94 -13.08 12.13 -10.83
CA ILE A 94 -12.10 13.14 -10.40
C ILE A 94 -10.70 12.86 -10.93
N ALA A 95 -10.31 11.59 -10.92
CA ALA A 95 -8.99 11.16 -11.39
C ALA A 95 -8.88 11.31 -12.91
N GLN A 96 -9.90 10.85 -13.64
CA GLN A 96 -9.99 10.96 -15.10
C GLN A 96 -10.07 12.41 -15.59
N SER A 97 -10.61 13.33 -14.78
CA SER A 97 -10.60 14.77 -15.09
C SER A 97 -9.28 15.47 -14.75
N GLY A 98 -8.26 14.75 -14.25
CA GLY A 98 -6.98 15.31 -13.82
C GLY A 98 -7.06 16.18 -12.57
N SER A 99 -8.17 16.12 -11.82
CA SER A 99 -8.45 17.03 -10.68
C SER A 99 -8.03 16.45 -9.32
N LEU A 100 -7.45 15.25 -9.29
CA LEU A 100 -7.11 14.54 -8.06
C LEU A 100 -6.09 15.30 -7.18
N GLU A 101 -4.96 15.74 -7.74
CA GLU A 101 -3.95 16.50 -6.98
C GLU A 101 -4.49 17.86 -6.51
N ALA A 102 -5.34 18.52 -7.30
CA ALA A 102 -5.97 19.78 -6.93
C ALA A 102 -6.87 19.64 -5.69
N ILE A 103 -7.63 18.53 -5.60
CA ILE A 103 -8.50 18.23 -4.45
C ILE A 103 -7.71 17.91 -3.19
N LEU A 104 -6.53 17.31 -3.32
CA LEU A 104 -5.61 17.08 -2.20
C LEU A 104 -5.02 18.39 -1.66
N GLY A 105 -5.05 19.46 -2.45
CA GLY A 105 -4.47 20.77 -2.13
C GLY A 105 -2.96 20.70 -2.05
N GLU A 106 -2.34 21.55 -1.21
CA GLU A 106 -0.91 21.45 -0.98
C GLU A 106 -0.55 20.12 -0.28
N HIS A 107 0.26 19.30 -0.96
CA HIS A 107 0.68 18.00 -0.45
C HIS A 107 2.11 17.64 -0.85
N GLN A 108 2.69 16.69 -0.10
CA GLN A 108 3.98 16.05 -0.39
C GLN A 108 3.80 14.55 -0.69
N GLY A 109 2.59 14.17 -1.08
CA GLY A 109 2.13 12.83 -1.39
C GLY A 109 0.71 12.64 -0.90
N ALA A 110 0.13 11.46 -1.11
CA ALA A 110 -1.16 11.12 -0.52
C ALA A 110 -1.15 9.71 0.07
N PHE A 111 -2.23 9.41 0.77
CA PHE A 111 -2.57 8.11 1.29
C PHE A 111 -4.04 7.81 1.00
N MET A 112 -4.38 6.53 0.83
CA MET A 112 -5.76 6.02 0.78
C MET A 112 -5.96 4.94 1.82
N ARG A 113 -7.18 4.83 2.34
CA ARG A 113 -7.56 3.64 3.13
C ARG A 113 -7.64 2.44 2.20
N ILE A 114 -7.10 1.33 2.66
CA ILE A 114 -7.11 0.06 1.90
C ILE A 114 -8.51 -0.58 1.87
N ASN A 115 -9.38 -0.17 2.81
CA ASN A 115 -10.74 -0.65 2.96
C ASN A 115 -11.73 0.52 2.89
N PRO A 116 -12.96 0.30 2.38
CA PRO A 116 -13.97 1.34 2.33
C PRO A 116 -14.42 1.74 3.74
N VAL A 117 -14.81 3.01 3.89
CA VAL A 117 -15.25 3.58 5.16
C VAL A 117 -16.77 3.77 5.19
N LYS A 118 -17.32 3.95 6.39
CA LYS A 118 -18.75 4.21 6.62
C LYS A 118 -19.04 5.69 6.40
N GLY A 119 -19.86 5.98 5.40
CA GLY A 119 -20.41 7.31 5.15
C GLY A 119 -19.36 8.36 4.75
N THR A 120 -19.84 9.52 4.30
CA THR A 120 -19.00 10.63 3.82
C THR A 120 -18.62 11.63 4.92
N GLY A 121 -19.20 11.50 6.12
CA GLY A 121 -18.88 12.34 7.28
C GLY A 121 -17.48 12.06 7.85
N PRO A 122 -17.01 12.86 8.82
CA PRO A 122 -15.72 12.64 9.47
C PRO A 122 -15.66 11.30 10.22
N GLY A 123 -14.45 10.81 10.48
CA GLY A 123 -14.23 9.62 11.29
C GLY A 123 -14.64 9.79 12.75
N SER A 124 -14.88 8.67 13.44
CA SER A 124 -15.31 8.64 14.85
C SER A 124 -14.17 8.88 15.85
N GLY A 125 -12.96 9.17 15.37
CA GLY A 125 -11.81 9.54 16.17
C GLY A 125 -11.76 11.01 16.57
N ALA A 126 -10.81 11.31 17.45
CA ALA A 126 -10.51 12.69 17.81
C ALA A 126 -10.16 13.47 16.54
N GLN A 127 -10.71 14.70 16.43
CA GLN A 127 -10.52 15.56 15.26
C GLN A 127 -10.98 14.94 13.92
N GLY A 128 -11.93 13.99 13.98
CA GLY A 128 -12.48 13.37 12.79
C GLY A 128 -11.62 12.26 12.18
N VAL A 129 -10.59 11.79 12.90
CA VAL A 129 -9.71 10.72 12.42
C VAL A 129 -10.47 9.40 12.29
N THR A 130 -10.35 8.75 11.15
CA THR A 130 -10.91 7.41 10.90
C THR A 130 -10.32 6.35 11.84
N LYS A 131 -11.21 5.62 12.50
CA LYS A 131 -10.90 4.45 13.34
C LYS A 131 -11.30 3.14 12.63
N ASP A 132 -10.89 2.02 13.20
CA ASP A 132 -11.29 0.69 12.72
C ASP A 132 -12.81 0.47 12.77
N SER A 133 -13.51 1.10 13.73
CA SER A 133 -14.97 1.08 13.81
C SER A 133 -15.67 1.77 12.64
N ASP A 134 -14.95 2.62 11.90
CA ASP A 134 -15.47 3.34 10.73
C ASP A 134 -15.32 2.53 9.43
N ILE A 135 -14.78 1.31 9.47
CA ILE A 135 -14.58 0.48 8.27
C ILE A 135 -15.86 -0.24 7.90
N ALA A 136 -16.26 -0.11 6.63
CA ALA A 136 -17.49 -0.69 6.10
C ALA A 136 -17.32 -2.15 5.66
N ARG A 137 -16.16 -2.48 5.08
CA ARG A 137 -15.85 -3.83 4.59
C ARG A 137 -14.38 -4.19 4.86
N PHE A 138 -14.12 -5.43 5.22
CA PHE A 138 -12.82 -5.90 5.73
C PHE A 138 -12.09 -6.75 4.68
N ASP A 139 -11.86 -6.14 3.51
CA ASP A 139 -11.43 -6.86 2.32
C ASP A 139 -9.92 -6.99 2.20
N HIS A 140 -9.16 -6.01 2.67
CA HIS A 140 -7.75 -5.88 2.41
C HIS A 140 -6.94 -5.69 3.69
N LEU A 141 -5.77 -6.33 3.73
CA LEU A 141 -4.73 -6.15 4.74
C LEU A 141 -3.51 -5.50 4.11
N LEU A 142 -2.96 -4.46 4.74
CA LEU A 142 -1.69 -3.90 4.31
C LEU A 142 -0.54 -4.71 4.91
N ILE A 143 0.40 -5.10 4.06
CA ILE A 143 1.74 -5.54 4.48
C ILE A 143 2.75 -4.56 3.89
N GLU A 144 3.69 -4.09 4.71
CA GLU A 144 4.76 -3.22 4.24
C GLU A 144 6.08 -3.56 4.92
N HIS A 145 7.16 -3.28 4.22
CA HIS A 145 8.50 -3.51 4.72
C HIS A 145 9.45 -2.46 4.14
N ASP A 146 10.08 -1.62 4.96
CA ASP A 146 10.93 -0.52 4.50
C ASP A 146 12.42 -0.70 4.86
N ALA A 147 12.76 -1.82 5.51
CA ALA A 147 14.11 -2.09 5.98
C ALA A 147 15.01 -2.71 4.91
N PHE A 148 14.48 -3.37 3.87
CA PHE A 148 15.29 -4.02 2.81
C PHE A 148 15.56 -3.09 1.62
N PRO A 149 16.52 -3.39 0.74
CA PRO A 149 16.59 -2.77 -0.58
C PRO A 149 15.29 -2.96 -1.37
N LEU A 150 14.89 -1.97 -2.17
CA LEU A 150 13.63 -2.01 -2.94
C LEU A 150 13.48 -3.26 -3.81
N ALA A 151 14.55 -3.69 -4.49
CA ALA A 151 14.52 -4.90 -5.33
C ALA A 151 14.24 -6.18 -4.52
N VAL A 152 14.74 -6.24 -3.28
CA VAL A 152 14.46 -7.35 -2.36
C VAL A 152 13.01 -7.28 -1.88
N GLN A 153 12.49 -6.09 -1.55
CA GLN A 153 11.08 -5.92 -1.17
C GLN A 153 10.12 -6.38 -2.28
N VAL A 154 10.40 -5.96 -3.52
CA VAL A 154 9.65 -6.34 -4.73
C VAL A 154 9.68 -7.85 -4.92
N SER A 155 10.86 -8.46 -4.91
CA SER A 155 11.02 -9.90 -5.11
C SER A 155 10.35 -10.69 -3.99
N LEU A 156 10.51 -10.25 -2.74
CA LEU A 156 9.90 -10.90 -1.58
C LEU A 156 8.39 -10.89 -1.68
N LEU A 157 7.76 -9.76 -1.96
CA LEU A 157 6.30 -9.70 -2.15
C LEU A 157 5.84 -10.60 -3.29
N ALA A 158 6.60 -10.69 -4.39
CA ALA A 158 6.26 -11.56 -5.52
C ALA A 158 6.32 -13.06 -5.18
N ALA A 159 7.24 -13.44 -4.28
CA ALA A 159 7.49 -14.83 -3.90
C ALA A 159 6.54 -15.35 -2.80
N LEU A 160 5.84 -14.46 -2.08
CA LEU A 160 4.94 -14.87 -1.01
C LEU A 160 3.71 -15.58 -1.60
N ALA A 161 3.39 -16.76 -1.08
CA ALA A 161 2.15 -17.48 -1.32
C ALA A 161 0.97 -16.83 -0.56
N LEU A 162 0.70 -15.56 -0.86
CA LEU A 162 -0.38 -14.75 -0.30
C LEU A 162 -1.22 -14.18 -1.45
N PRO A 163 -2.54 -14.03 -1.26
CA PRO A 163 -3.43 -13.44 -2.26
C PRO A 163 -3.25 -11.93 -2.35
N ILE A 164 -2.13 -11.50 -2.93
CA ILE A 164 -1.78 -10.09 -3.09
C ILE A 164 -2.57 -9.52 -4.26
N CYS A 165 -3.44 -8.54 -4.00
CA CYS A 165 -4.22 -7.86 -5.03
C CYS A 165 -3.55 -6.57 -5.53
N VAL A 166 -2.70 -5.93 -4.72
CA VAL A 166 -2.05 -4.67 -5.09
C VAL A 166 -0.61 -4.66 -4.61
N ILE A 167 0.30 -4.14 -5.44
CA ILE A 167 1.64 -3.70 -4.99
C ILE A 167 1.84 -2.25 -5.40
N VAL A 168 2.21 -1.38 -4.45
CA VAL A 168 2.46 0.05 -4.68
C VAL A 168 3.86 0.44 -4.21
N ALA A 169 4.63 1.08 -5.09
CA ALA A 169 5.85 1.78 -4.69
C ALA A 169 5.50 3.12 -4.03
N SER A 170 6.03 3.36 -2.84
CA SER A 170 5.70 4.57 -2.06
C SER A 170 6.31 5.88 -2.58
N GLY A 171 7.11 5.85 -3.66
CA GLY A 171 7.97 6.96 -4.07
C GLY A 171 9.11 7.23 -3.07
N GLY A 172 9.47 6.25 -2.24
CA GLY A 172 10.55 6.32 -1.28
C GLY A 172 11.19 4.94 -1.09
N ASN A 173 11.49 4.56 0.14
CA ASN A 173 12.14 3.29 0.48
C ASN A 173 11.19 2.15 0.87
N SER A 174 9.88 2.29 0.65
CA SER A 174 8.87 1.28 1.02
C SER A 174 8.06 0.82 -0.20
N ILE A 175 7.79 -0.48 -0.27
CA ILE A 175 6.80 -1.11 -1.13
C ILE A 175 5.65 -1.63 -0.26
N HIS A 176 4.43 -1.27 -0.64
CA HIS A 176 3.20 -1.66 0.02
C HIS A 176 2.56 -2.82 -0.74
N GLY A 177 2.20 -3.91 -0.06
CA GLY A 177 1.42 -5.00 -0.61
C GLY A 177 0.04 -5.07 0.05
N TRP A 178 -1.03 -5.26 -0.73
CA TRP A 178 -2.37 -5.47 -0.18
C TRP A 178 -2.75 -6.93 -0.35
N VAL A 179 -3.07 -7.60 0.74
CA VAL A 179 -3.53 -8.99 0.75
C VAL A 179 -5.04 -9.02 0.83
N LYS A 180 -5.70 -9.74 -0.08
CA LYS A 180 -7.15 -9.97 -0.06
C LYS A 180 -7.51 -10.94 1.07
N LEU A 181 -8.24 -10.45 2.07
CA LEU A 181 -8.73 -11.21 3.21
C LEU A 181 -10.18 -11.66 3.09
N SER A 182 -11.03 -10.78 2.51
CA SER A 182 -12.49 -10.95 2.43
C SER A 182 -13.09 -11.39 3.78
N ALA A 183 -12.75 -10.70 4.87
CA ALA A 183 -13.28 -11.03 6.19
C ALA A 183 -14.73 -10.54 6.32
N SER A 184 -15.59 -11.37 6.92
CA SER A 184 -17.00 -11.06 7.12
C SER A 184 -17.25 -10.00 8.20
N ASN A 185 -16.31 -9.85 9.13
CA ASN A 185 -16.42 -8.92 10.26
C ASN A 185 -15.03 -8.57 10.84
N ALA A 186 -15.01 -7.65 11.82
CA ALA A 186 -13.79 -7.13 12.43
C ALA A 186 -12.99 -8.17 13.24
N GLU A 187 -13.67 -9.14 13.86
CA GLU A 187 -13.02 -10.20 14.64
C GLU A 187 -12.29 -11.16 13.70
N GLU A 188 -12.96 -11.63 12.64
CA GLU A 188 -12.35 -12.47 11.62
C GLU A 188 -11.19 -11.76 10.92
N TYR A 189 -11.35 -10.46 10.62
CA TYR A 189 -10.27 -9.64 10.06
C TYR A 189 -9.06 -9.64 10.98
N THR A 190 -9.26 -9.37 12.28
CA THR A 190 -8.18 -9.29 13.26
C THR A 190 -7.45 -10.62 13.36
N HIS A 191 -8.17 -11.74 13.42
CA HIS A 191 -7.59 -13.08 13.47
C HIS A 191 -6.75 -13.37 12.22
N LYS A 192 -7.31 -13.17 11.02
CA LYS A 192 -6.59 -13.37 9.73
C LYS A 192 -5.35 -12.48 9.63
N ALA A 193 -5.47 -11.20 9.98
CA ALA A 193 -4.38 -10.24 9.93
C ALA A 193 -3.25 -10.61 10.89
N GLN A 194 -3.59 -11.03 12.12
CA GLN A 194 -2.60 -11.47 13.12
C GLN A 194 -1.82 -12.69 12.66
N GLU A 195 -2.47 -13.70 12.09
CA GLU A 195 -1.80 -14.91 11.61
C GLU A 195 -0.80 -14.61 10.48
N ILE A 196 -1.20 -13.78 9.51
CA ILE A 196 -0.31 -13.35 8.41
C ILE A 196 0.86 -12.52 8.95
N HIS A 197 0.59 -11.49 9.76
CA HIS A 197 1.67 -10.63 10.29
C HIS A 197 2.60 -11.37 11.23
N LYS A 198 2.11 -12.30 12.05
CA LYS A 198 2.94 -13.12 12.94
C LYS A 198 3.98 -13.89 12.13
N THR A 199 3.56 -14.53 11.05
CA THR A 199 4.44 -15.29 10.15
C THR A 199 5.43 -14.35 9.45
N LEU A 200 4.93 -13.29 8.79
CA LEU A 200 5.80 -12.36 8.04
C LEU A 200 6.81 -11.64 8.95
N ARG A 201 6.42 -11.27 10.17
CA ARG A 201 7.31 -10.66 11.15
C ARG A 201 8.38 -11.63 11.64
N LEU A 202 8.00 -12.89 11.88
CA LEU A 202 8.93 -13.91 12.38
C LEU A 202 10.05 -14.17 11.38
N TYR A 203 9.72 -14.30 10.09
CA TYR A 203 10.70 -14.67 9.07
C TYR A 203 11.39 -13.48 8.42
N PHE A 204 10.65 -12.41 8.14
CA PHE A 204 11.12 -11.32 7.28
C PHE A 204 11.06 -9.95 7.95
N GLY A 205 10.52 -9.83 9.16
CA GLY A 205 10.54 -8.57 9.91
C GLY A 205 9.53 -7.51 9.43
N PHE A 206 8.46 -7.90 8.73
CA PHE A 206 7.36 -6.99 8.38
C PHE A 206 6.81 -6.28 9.61
N ASP A 207 6.37 -5.03 9.45
CA ASP A 207 5.82 -4.23 10.54
C ASP A 207 4.42 -4.73 10.94
N PRO A 208 4.25 -5.32 12.15
CA PRO A 208 2.94 -5.78 12.61
C PRO A 208 1.97 -4.63 12.89
N SER A 209 2.44 -3.38 12.98
CA SER A 209 1.58 -2.22 13.29
C SER A 209 0.63 -1.87 12.15
N THR A 210 0.80 -2.48 10.98
CA THR A 210 -0.04 -2.29 9.78
C THR A 210 -1.28 -3.18 9.74
N GLY A 211 -1.46 -4.07 10.72
CA GLY A 211 -2.51 -5.08 10.70
C GLY A 211 -3.93 -4.59 11.00
N ASN A 212 -4.17 -3.29 11.19
CA ASN A 212 -5.49 -2.75 11.52
C ASN A 212 -6.31 -2.44 10.24
N PRO A 213 -7.64 -2.62 10.24
CA PRO A 213 -8.46 -2.52 9.02
C PRO A 213 -8.56 -1.11 8.46
N SER A 214 -8.38 -0.08 9.30
CA SER A 214 -8.30 1.30 8.84
C SER A 214 -6.93 1.70 8.32
N ARG A 215 -6.00 0.78 8.01
CA ARG A 215 -4.65 1.19 7.61
C ARG A 215 -4.63 2.00 6.31
N LEU A 216 -3.68 2.93 6.25
CA LEU A 216 -3.42 3.78 5.08
C LEU A 216 -2.31 3.16 4.23
N SER A 217 -2.50 3.15 2.92
CA SER A 217 -1.48 2.88 1.91
C SER A 217 -1.22 4.13 1.06
N ARG A 218 -0.13 4.14 0.29
CA ARG A 218 0.16 5.21 -0.66
C ARG A 218 -0.80 5.15 -1.86
N VAL A 219 -1.11 6.31 -2.43
CA VAL A 219 -2.03 6.46 -3.56
C VAL A 219 -1.22 6.35 -4.85
N PRO A 220 -1.44 5.33 -5.70
CA PRO A 220 -0.80 5.28 -7.01
C PRO A 220 -1.07 6.55 -7.81
N GLY A 221 -0.07 7.04 -8.53
CA GLY A 221 -0.22 8.20 -9.40
C GLY A 221 0.27 9.53 -8.83
N ILE A 222 0.33 9.66 -7.50
CA ILE A 222 0.58 10.94 -6.85
C ILE A 222 2.07 11.24 -6.69
N TRP A 223 2.48 12.48 -6.95
CA TRP A 223 3.84 12.93 -6.66
C TRP A 223 4.12 12.99 -5.16
N ARG A 224 5.21 12.33 -4.73
CA ARG A 224 5.81 12.46 -3.41
C ARG A 224 7.01 13.40 -3.46
N ARG A 225 7.02 14.39 -2.58
CA ARG A 225 8.05 15.42 -2.49
C ARG A 225 8.56 15.52 -1.06
N GLU A 226 9.56 14.71 -0.72
CA GLU A 226 10.15 14.71 0.61
C GLU A 226 11.39 15.61 0.64
N ALA A 227 11.56 16.36 1.74
CA ALA A 227 12.66 17.30 1.88
C ALA A 227 14.01 16.57 1.75
N GLY A 228 14.89 17.08 0.87
CA GLY A 228 16.22 16.49 0.65
C GLY A 228 16.23 15.21 -0.19
N GLN A 229 15.12 14.84 -0.83
CA GLN A 229 15.03 13.72 -1.76
C GLN A 229 14.50 14.21 -3.13
N PRO A 230 14.91 13.60 -4.25
CA PRO A 230 14.28 13.88 -5.52
C PRO A 230 12.79 13.57 -5.46
N ALA A 231 11.96 14.36 -6.14
CA ALA A 231 10.55 14.05 -6.27
C ALA A 231 10.39 12.70 -6.98
N GLN A 232 9.54 11.84 -6.42
CA GLN A 232 9.29 10.50 -6.93
C GLN A 232 7.78 10.27 -7.00
N ARG A 233 7.33 9.48 -7.97
CA ARG A 233 5.91 9.09 -8.06
C ARG A 233 5.63 7.91 -7.14
N GLN A 234 4.48 7.96 -6.48
CA GLN A 234 3.83 6.77 -5.94
C GLN A 234 3.30 5.98 -7.14
N ARG A 235 3.66 4.71 -7.31
CA ARG A 235 3.40 3.95 -8.55
C ARG A 235 2.73 2.62 -8.27
N LEU A 236 1.67 2.30 -9.01
CA LEU A 236 1.09 0.96 -9.04
C LEU A 236 2.06 0.03 -9.75
N LEU A 237 2.43 -1.08 -9.10
CA LEU A 237 3.35 -2.07 -9.63
C LEU A 237 2.66 -3.38 -10.01
N TYR A 238 1.56 -3.71 -9.36
CA TYR A 238 0.80 -4.93 -9.60
C TYR A 238 -0.66 -4.72 -9.21
N LEU A 239 -1.59 -5.25 -10.02
CA LEU A 239 -3.02 -5.26 -9.72
C LEU A 239 -3.67 -6.57 -10.19
N ASN A 240 -4.23 -7.31 -9.24
CA ASN A 240 -5.00 -8.52 -9.47
C ASN A 240 -6.29 -8.47 -8.62
N PRO A 241 -7.47 -8.26 -9.23
CA PRO A 241 -8.75 -8.21 -8.51
C PRO A 241 -9.18 -9.56 -7.93
N THR A 242 -8.67 -10.66 -8.49
CA THR A 242 -9.00 -12.04 -8.10
C THR A 242 -7.73 -12.84 -7.81
N PRO A 243 -6.93 -12.45 -6.79
CA PRO A 243 -5.70 -13.13 -6.47
C PRO A 243 -5.97 -14.48 -5.80
N ASP A 244 -5.06 -15.43 -6.02
CA ASP A 244 -5.05 -16.73 -5.37
C ASP A 244 -3.79 -16.85 -4.47
N PHE A 245 -3.53 -18.03 -3.93
CA PHE A 245 -2.36 -18.25 -3.05
C PHE A 245 -1.08 -18.58 -3.83
N ASN A 246 -1.08 -18.48 -5.17
CA ASN A 246 0.12 -18.71 -5.95
C ASN A 246 1.04 -17.47 -5.91
N PRO A 247 2.37 -17.66 -5.83
CA PRO A 247 3.30 -16.56 -6.00
C PRO A 247 3.11 -15.85 -7.35
N ILE A 248 3.28 -14.53 -7.37
CA ILE A 248 3.24 -13.72 -8.61
C ILE A 248 4.39 -14.13 -9.55
N ALA A 249 5.52 -14.53 -8.96
CA ALA A 249 6.68 -15.03 -9.68
C ALA A 249 7.39 -16.10 -8.85
N GLU A 250 7.80 -17.17 -9.53
CA GLU A 250 8.65 -18.21 -8.97
C GLU A 250 10.11 -17.74 -8.87
N HIS A 251 10.83 -18.28 -7.90
CA HIS A 251 12.23 -18.01 -7.58
C HIS A 251 12.99 -19.29 -7.28
#